data_AF-A0A846QKH0-F1
#
_entry.id   AF-A0A846QKH0-F1
#
_cell.length_a   1.000
_cell.length_b   1.000
_cell.length_c   1.000
_cell.angle_alpha   90.00
_cell.angle_beta   90.00
_cell.angle_gamma   90.00
#
_symmetry.space_group_name_H-M   'P 1'
#
loop_
_entity.id
_entity.type
_entity.pdbx_description
1 polymer ?
#
loop_
_entity_poly.entity_id
_entity_poly.type
_entity_poly.pdbx_seq_one_letter_code
_entity_poly.pdbx_strand_id
1 'polypeptide(L)'
;MDETLYIATLFLGPTAWPRYAAIAAAGFPALILGWATARRYGALRGTVWGLVHCAIFYGLLKLTSGAYAYSLYTWVSPHVDAGTTGILSTDFGDRMLVFVLPALAHGAVAAVLGIMAMGFLSPGPPPRSATSRAPRRKTRPRRG
;
A
#
# COMPACT_ATOMS: atom_id res chain seq x y z
N MET A 1 -22.37 -15.17 12.12
CA MET A 1 -21.59 -16.30 12.67
C MET A 1 -20.20 -16.31 12.05
N ASP A 2 -20.11 -16.26 10.73
CA ASP A 2 -18.86 -16.33 9.96
C ASP A 2 -17.91 -15.15 10.24
N GLU A 3 -18.42 -13.93 10.38
CA GLU A 3 -17.63 -12.76 10.79
C GLU A 3 -16.93 -12.98 12.13
N THR A 4 -17.69 -13.42 13.15
CA THR A 4 -17.14 -13.70 14.49
C THR A 4 -16.07 -14.77 14.42
N LEU A 5 -16.29 -15.81 13.62
CA LEU A 5 -15.35 -16.92 13.47
C LEU A 5 -14.09 -16.51 12.70
N TYR A 6 -14.22 -15.67 11.68
CA TYR A 6 -13.11 -15.05 10.96
C TYR A 6 -12.26 -14.19 11.89
N ILE A 7 -12.89 -13.28 12.65
CA ILE A 7 -12.21 -12.39 13.60
C ILE A 7 -11.52 -13.21 14.69
N ALA A 8 -12.19 -14.23 15.23
CA ALA A 8 -11.60 -15.13 16.22
C ALA A 8 -10.38 -15.85 15.64
N THR A 9 -10.46 -16.37 14.42
CA THR A 9 -9.33 -17.07 13.78
C THR A 9 -8.17 -16.12 13.49
N LEU A 10 -8.46 -14.89 13.07
CA LEU A 10 -7.47 -13.87 12.74
C LEU A 10 -6.74 -13.34 13.99
N PHE A 11 -7.44 -13.09 15.10
CA PHE A 11 -6.87 -12.42 16.28
C PHE A 11 -6.67 -13.30 17.51
N LEU A 12 -7.52 -14.31 17.70
CA LEU A 12 -7.61 -15.14 18.91
C LEU A 12 -7.26 -16.61 18.63
N GLY A 13 -6.89 -16.95 17.40
CA GLY A 13 -6.50 -18.30 17.04
C GLY A 13 -5.29 -18.78 17.85
N PRO A 14 -5.12 -20.11 18.02
CA PRO A 14 -4.00 -20.69 18.77
C PRO A 14 -2.63 -20.34 18.17
N THR A 15 -2.63 -19.83 16.93
CA THR A 15 -1.44 -19.37 16.23
C THR A 15 -1.65 -17.93 15.75
N ALA A 16 -0.72 -17.04 16.07
CA ALA A 16 -0.80 -15.64 15.68
C ALA A 16 -0.38 -15.38 14.21
N TRP A 17 0.02 -16.42 13.47
CA TRP A 17 0.53 -16.28 12.11
C TRP A 17 -0.45 -15.60 11.13
N PRO A 18 -1.79 -15.84 11.14
CA PRO A 18 -2.70 -15.23 10.17
C PRO A 18 -2.69 -13.70 10.27
N ARG A 19 -2.67 -13.19 11.52
CA ARG A 19 -2.54 -11.75 11.80
C ARG A 19 -1.27 -11.17 11.21
N TYR A 20 -0.12 -11.80 11.48
CA TYR A 20 1.16 -11.30 11.01
C TYR A 20 1.28 -11.39 9.49
N ALA A 21 0.78 -12.47 8.88
CA ALA A 21 0.75 -12.64 7.44
C ALA A 21 -0.14 -11.60 6.77
N ALA A 22 -1.33 -11.31 7.31
CA ALA A 22 -2.22 -10.27 6.81
C ALA A 22 -1.58 -8.88 6.90
N ILE A 23 -0.91 -8.55 8.02
CA ILE A 23 -0.22 -7.26 8.17
C ILE A 23 0.95 -7.15 7.17
N ALA A 24 1.77 -8.19 7.04
CA ALA A 24 2.88 -8.22 6.08
C ALA A 24 2.36 -8.10 4.62
N ALA A 25 1.27 -8.77 4.31
CA ALA A 25 0.58 -8.72 3.03
C ALA A 25 0.06 -7.32 2.68
N ALA A 26 -0.58 -6.63 3.61
CA ALA A 26 -1.00 -5.25 3.41
C ALA A 26 0.21 -4.33 3.12
N GLY A 27 1.32 -4.54 3.84
CA GLY A 27 2.55 -3.76 3.66
C GLY A 27 3.29 -4.01 2.35
N PHE A 28 3.24 -5.22 1.80
CA PHE A 28 4.10 -5.61 0.68
C PHE A 28 3.88 -4.78 -0.60
N PRO A 29 2.65 -4.57 -1.11
CA PRO A 29 2.42 -3.68 -2.24
C PRO A 29 2.81 -2.22 -1.95
N ALA A 30 2.58 -1.74 -0.73
CA ALA A 30 2.97 -0.40 -0.33
C ALA A 30 4.50 -0.22 -0.31
N LEU A 31 5.25 -1.25 0.07
CA LEU A 31 6.72 -1.27 -0.01
C LEU A 31 7.22 -1.31 -1.45
N ILE A 32 6.61 -2.12 -2.31
CA ILE A 32 6.93 -2.15 -3.76
C ILE A 32 6.72 -0.76 -4.35
N LEU A 33 5.60 -0.10 -4.03
CA LEU A 33 5.36 1.27 -4.46
C LEU A 33 6.42 2.23 -3.92
N GLY A 34 6.72 2.13 -2.62
CA GLY A 34 7.74 2.94 -1.98
C GLY A 34 9.10 2.80 -2.68
N TRP A 35 9.44 1.60 -3.12
CA TRP A 35 10.67 1.33 -3.85
C TRP A 35 10.62 1.79 -5.31
N ALA A 36 9.50 1.58 -6.01
CA ALA A 36 9.31 2.08 -7.38
C ALA A 36 9.39 3.61 -7.44
N THR A 37 8.89 4.29 -6.40
CA THR A 37 8.96 5.75 -6.25
C THR A 37 10.27 6.23 -5.64
N ALA A 38 11.09 5.35 -5.05
CA ALA A 38 12.39 5.70 -4.46
C ALA A 38 13.38 6.29 -5.47
N ARG A 39 13.27 5.95 -6.77
CA ARG A 39 14.07 6.58 -7.83
C ARG A 39 13.81 8.08 -7.97
N ARG A 40 12.62 8.55 -7.57
CA ARG A 40 12.19 9.95 -7.67
C ARG A 40 12.23 10.69 -6.32
N TYR A 41 12.10 9.95 -5.22
CA TYR A 41 11.84 10.49 -3.88
C TYR A 41 12.76 9.93 -2.77
N GLY A 42 13.67 9.01 -3.09
CA GLY A 42 14.62 8.38 -2.16
C GLY A 42 14.04 7.21 -1.37
N ALA A 43 14.88 6.22 -1.05
CA ALA A 43 14.48 4.98 -0.36
C ALA A 43 13.77 5.23 0.99
N LEU A 44 14.18 6.27 1.73
CA LEU A 44 13.59 6.65 3.01
C LEU A 44 12.09 6.95 2.91
N ARG A 45 11.66 7.66 1.85
CA ARG A 45 10.24 8.01 1.69
C ARG A 45 9.37 6.78 1.39
N GLY A 46 9.92 5.81 0.66
CA GLY A 46 9.26 4.54 0.41
C GLY A 46 9.05 3.71 1.68
N THR A 47 10.08 3.63 2.52
CA THR A 47 9.98 2.95 3.82
C THR A 47 8.98 3.64 4.75
N VAL A 48 9.03 4.97 4.84
CA VAL A 48 8.07 5.73 5.67
C VAL A 48 6.64 5.52 5.18
N TRP A 49 6.40 5.53 3.87
CA TRP A 49 5.09 5.22 3.31
C TRP A 49 4.61 3.81 3.69
N GLY A 50 5.46 2.80 3.52
CA GLY A 50 5.15 1.42 3.92
C GLY A 50 4.80 1.31 5.41
N LEU A 51 5.57 1.97 6.27
CA LEU A 51 5.31 1.99 7.72
C LEU A 51 3.99 2.68 8.07
N VAL A 52 3.73 3.85 7.49
CA VAL A 52 2.47 4.59 7.70
C VAL A 52 1.28 3.76 7.20
N HIS A 53 1.39 3.14 6.03
CA HIS A 53 0.34 2.27 5.48
C HIS A 53 0.06 1.08 6.40
N CYS A 54 1.09 0.36 6.85
CA CYS A 54 0.95 -0.73 7.81
C CYS A 54 0.29 -0.27 9.12
N ALA A 55 0.68 0.91 9.63
CA ALA A 55 0.11 1.48 10.84
C ALA A 55 -1.38 1.83 10.68
N ILE A 56 -1.77 2.40 9.52
CA ILE A 56 -3.17 2.69 9.19
C ILE A 56 -3.98 1.40 9.08
N PHE A 57 -3.47 0.40 8.35
CA PHE A 57 -4.14 -0.89 8.23
C PHE A 57 -4.33 -1.56 9.60
N TYR A 58 -3.28 -1.60 10.42
CA TYR A 58 -3.36 -2.13 11.78
C TYR A 58 -4.32 -1.33 12.67
N GLY A 59 -4.33 -0.01 12.54
CA GLY A 59 -5.31 0.87 13.20
C GLY A 59 -6.75 0.53 12.81
N LEU A 60 -7.03 0.36 11.52
CA LEU A 60 -8.35 -0.04 11.01
C LEU A 60 -8.78 -1.43 11.55
N LEU A 61 -7.85 -2.39 11.60
CA LEU A 61 -8.09 -3.69 12.21
C LEU A 61 -8.53 -3.57 13.67
N LYS A 62 -7.90 -2.68 14.44
CA LYS A 62 -8.21 -2.47 15.86
C LYS A 62 -9.51 -1.67 16.07
N LEU A 63 -9.70 -0.58 15.33
CA LEU A 63 -10.86 0.30 15.47
C LEU A 63 -12.17 -0.39 15.08
N THR A 64 -12.11 -1.32 14.13
CA THR A 64 -13.28 -2.05 13.65
C THR A 64 -13.44 -3.43 14.31
N SER A 65 -12.62 -3.75 15.32
CA SER A 65 -12.57 -5.08 15.92
C SER A 65 -12.41 -6.22 14.88
N GLY A 66 -11.77 -5.94 13.73
CA GLY A 66 -11.60 -6.89 12.64
C GLY A 66 -12.69 -6.89 11.56
N ALA A 67 -13.79 -6.15 11.72
CA ALA A 67 -14.87 -6.07 10.72
C ALA A 67 -14.36 -5.56 9.36
N TYR A 68 -13.34 -4.69 9.37
CA TYR A 68 -12.67 -4.25 8.14
C TYR A 68 -12.02 -5.41 7.38
N ALA A 69 -11.27 -6.27 8.08
CA ALA A 69 -10.63 -7.43 7.44
C ALA A 69 -11.65 -8.45 6.95
N TYR A 70 -12.75 -8.63 7.68
CA TYR A 70 -13.83 -9.50 7.24
C TYR A 70 -14.50 -8.96 5.96
N SER A 71 -14.73 -7.65 5.88
CA SER A 71 -15.27 -7.00 4.68
C SER A 71 -14.35 -7.17 3.47
N LEU A 72 -13.03 -7.09 3.66
CA LEU A 72 -12.07 -7.38 2.59
C LEU A 72 -12.15 -8.86 2.15
N TYR A 73 -12.29 -9.77 3.10
CA TYR A 73 -12.45 -11.20 2.83
C TYR A 73 -13.70 -11.45 1.97
N THR A 74 -14.85 -10.85 2.30
CA THR A 74 -16.09 -11.06 1.54
C THR A 74 -16.04 -10.47 0.12
N TRP A 75 -15.22 -9.45 -0.12
CA TRP A 75 -15.09 -8.85 -1.45
C TRP A 75 -14.10 -9.56 -2.36
N VAL A 76 -13.05 -10.15 -1.79
CA VAL A 76 -11.87 -10.58 -2.57
C VAL A 76 -11.68 -12.09 -2.53
N SER A 77 -12.04 -12.76 -1.44
CA SER A 77 -11.70 -14.17 -1.28
C SER A 77 -12.66 -15.06 -2.07
N PRO A 78 -12.14 -15.97 -2.92
CA PRO A 78 -12.98 -16.98 -3.57
C PRO A 78 -13.55 -17.99 -2.55
N HIS A 79 -13.07 -17.98 -1.30
CA HIS A 79 -13.53 -18.84 -0.22
C HIS A 79 -14.69 -18.24 0.59
N VAL A 80 -15.26 -17.11 0.15
CA VAL A 80 -16.43 -16.52 0.81
C VAL A 80 -17.63 -17.47 0.78
N ASP A 81 -17.86 -18.15 -0.34
CA ASP A 81 -19.01 -19.05 -0.53
C ASP A 81 -18.86 -20.38 0.23
N ALA A 82 -17.63 -20.74 0.63
CA ALA A 82 -17.36 -21.89 1.50
C ALA A 82 -17.76 -21.63 2.96
N GLY A 83 -18.05 -20.37 3.32
CA GLY A 83 -18.47 -19.96 4.66
C GLY A 83 -17.49 -20.42 5.74
N THR A 84 -18.02 -20.94 6.84
CA THR A 84 -17.22 -21.43 7.98
C THR A 84 -16.21 -22.51 7.62
N THR A 85 -16.50 -23.38 6.65
CA THR A 85 -15.58 -24.46 6.26
C THR A 85 -14.29 -23.91 5.63
N GLY A 86 -14.41 -22.86 4.81
CA GLY A 86 -13.24 -22.17 4.24
C GLY A 86 -12.42 -21.45 5.31
N ILE A 87 -13.08 -20.77 6.25
CA ILE A 87 -12.39 -20.02 7.31
C ILE A 87 -11.65 -20.94 8.27
N LEU A 88 -12.24 -22.09 8.60
CA LEU A 88 -11.64 -23.09 9.49
C LEU A 88 -10.65 -24.02 8.81
N SER A 89 -10.47 -23.92 7.49
CA SER A 89 -9.54 -24.78 6.76
C SER A 89 -8.14 -24.74 7.39
N THR A 90 -7.57 -25.92 7.54
CA THR A 90 -6.18 -26.10 7.98
C THR A 90 -5.21 -26.11 6.82
N ASP A 91 -5.71 -26.21 5.58
CA ASP A 91 -4.89 -26.15 4.40
C ASP A 91 -4.22 -24.77 4.29
N PHE A 92 -2.92 -24.78 3.95
CA PHE A 92 -2.15 -23.54 3.90
C PHE A 92 -2.62 -22.63 2.75
N GLY A 93 -3.00 -23.20 1.60
CA GLY A 93 -3.49 -22.47 0.44
C GLY A 93 -4.79 -21.76 0.74
N ASP A 94 -5.77 -22.45 1.31
CA ASP A 94 -7.04 -21.85 1.72
C ASP A 94 -6.82 -20.71 2.71
N ARG A 95 -5.91 -20.91 3.67
CA ARG A 95 -5.54 -19.89 4.66
C ARG A 95 -4.87 -18.67 4.03
N MET A 96 -4.09 -18.82 2.96
CA MET A 96 -3.59 -17.69 2.17
C MET A 96 -4.76 -16.96 1.49
N LEU A 97 -5.71 -17.68 0.90
CA LEU A 97 -6.85 -17.07 0.20
C LEU A 97 -7.82 -16.36 1.16
N VAL A 98 -7.94 -16.83 2.40
CA VAL A 98 -8.83 -16.25 3.43
C VAL A 98 -8.18 -15.05 4.11
N PHE A 99 -6.92 -15.12 4.52
CA PHE A 99 -6.31 -14.09 5.38
C PHE A 99 -5.29 -13.19 4.68
N VAL A 100 -4.62 -13.68 3.65
CA VAL A 100 -3.50 -12.98 3.00
C VAL A 100 -3.95 -12.26 1.73
N LEU A 101 -4.71 -12.92 0.88
CA LEU A 101 -5.22 -12.35 -0.37
C LEU A 101 -6.04 -11.06 -0.15
N PRO A 102 -6.97 -10.98 0.82
CA PRO A 102 -7.72 -9.73 1.05
C PRO A 102 -6.83 -8.57 1.51
N ALA A 103 -5.82 -8.86 2.33
CA ALA A 103 -4.86 -7.86 2.79
C ALA A 103 -3.92 -7.40 1.65
N LEU A 104 -3.49 -8.32 0.78
CA LEU A 104 -2.76 -7.97 -0.45
C LEU A 104 -3.57 -7.05 -1.35
N ALA A 105 -4.86 -7.35 -1.55
CA ALA A 105 -5.75 -6.51 -2.35
C ALA A 105 -5.90 -5.11 -1.75
N HIS A 106 -6.06 -5.00 -0.43
CA HIS A 106 -6.02 -3.70 0.26
C HIS A 106 -4.73 -2.93 -0.03
N GLY A 107 -3.57 -3.57 0.17
CA GLY A 107 -2.26 -2.95 -0.07
C GLY A 107 -2.11 -2.48 -1.51
N ALA A 108 -2.57 -3.28 -2.49
CA ALA A 108 -2.51 -2.95 -3.91
C ALA A 108 -3.39 -1.73 -4.26
N VAL A 109 -4.64 -1.71 -3.77
CA VAL A 109 -5.55 -0.55 -3.98
C VAL A 109 -4.97 0.70 -3.35
N ALA A 110 -4.49 0.62 -2.11
CA ALA A 110 -3.87 1.76 -1.43
C ALA A 110 -2.60 2.25 -2.14
N ALA A 111 -1.81 1.35 -2.72
CA ALA A 111 -0.66 1.70 -3.53
C ALA A 111 -1.07 2.47 -4.80
N VAL A 112 -2.06 1.98 -5.54
CA VAL A 112 -2.57 2.68 -6.75
C VAL A 112 -3.09 4.07 -6.40
N LEU A 113 -3.91 4.20 -5.35
CA LEU A 113 -4.43 5.49 -4.88
C LEU A 113 -3.29 6.43 -4.44
N GLY A 114 -2.25 5.90 -3.80
CA GLY A 114 -1.06 6.64 -3.43
C GLY A 114 -0.31 7.22 -4.64
N ILE A 115 -0.14 6.44 -5.72
CA ILE A 115 0.44 6.93 -6.98
C ILE A 115 -0.40 8.08 -7.54
N MET A 116 -1.72 7.88 -7.63
CA MET A 116 -2.63 8.86 -8.20
C MET A 116 -2.57 10.17 -7.41
N ALA A 117 -2.65 10.10 -6.07
CA ALA A 117 -2.54 11.26 -5.19
C ALA A 117 -1.21 12.00 -5.38
N MET A 118 -0.08 11.28 -5.44
CA MET A 118 1.22 11.90 -5.71
C MET A 118 1.28 12.56 -7.10
N GLY A 119 0.63 11.97 -8.10
CA GLY A 119 0.53 12.55 -9.45
C GLY A 119 -0.19 13.91 -9.46
N PHE A 120 -1.29 14.04 -8.71
CA PHE A 120 -2.04 15.30 -8.58
C PHE A 120 -1.31 16.34 -7.71
N LEU A 121 -0.61 15.89 -6.66
CA LEU A 121 0.04 16.77 -5.69
C LEU A 121 1.46 17.21 -6.10
N SER A 122 2.06 16.58 -7.11
CA SER A 122 3.39 16.98 -7.58
C SER A 122 3.31 18.33 -8.32
N PRO A 123 4.03 19.37 -7.88
CA PRO A 123 4.05 20.64 -8.60
C PRO A 123 4.52 20.41 -10.03
N GLY A 124 3.81 21.03 -10.98
CA GLY A 124 4.18 21.00 -12.39
C GLY A 124 5.64 21.44 -12.60
N PRO A 125 6.28 21.04 -13.71
CA PRO A 125 7.63 21.46 -14.00
C PRO A 125 7.72 22.99 -13.86
N PRO A 126 8.76 23.53 -13.20
CA PRO A 126 8.89 24.96 -13.02
C PRO A 126 8.72 25.61 -14.39
N PRO A 127 7.93 26.70 -14.49
CA PRO A 127 7.79 27.39 -15.76
C PRO A 127 9.19 27.64 -16.28
N ARG A 128 9.49 27.20 -17.51
CA ARG A 128 10.76 27.50 -18.18
C ARG A 128 10.91 29.00 -18.05
N SER A 129 11.76 29.45 -17.12
CA SER A 129 12.06 30.85 -16.97
C SER A 129 12.54 31.24 -18.36
N ALA A 130 11.80 32.17 -18.98
CA ALA A 130 12.20 32.76 -20.23
C ALA A 130 13.64 33.16 -20.00
N THR A 131 14.54 32.43 -20.65
CA THR A 131 15.97 32.60 -20.50
C THR A 131 16.17 34.02 -20.97
N SER A 132 16.29 34.94 -20.01
CA SER A 132 16.70 36.30 -20.24
C SER A 132 17.93 36.14 -21.09
N ARG A 133 17.77 36.45 -22.38
CA ARG A 133 18.86 36.47 -23.36
C ARG A 133 19.93 37.32 -22.71
N ALA A 134 20.95 36.68 -22.16
CA ALA A 134 22.13 37.38 -21.69
C ALA A 134 22.58 38.26 -22.87
N PRO A 135 22.74 39.59 -22.67
CA PRO A 135 23.10 40.47 -23.75
C PRO A 135 24.44 40.00 -24.31
N ARG A 136 24.41 39.59 -25.58
CA ARG A 136 25.57 39.12 -26.33
C ARG A 136 26.62 40.23 -26.30
N ARG A 137 27.61 40.10 -25.42
CA ARG A 137 28.71 41.04 -25.21
C ARG A 137 29.42 41.21 -26.55
N LYS A 138 29.15 42.32 -27.25
CA LYS A 138 29.87 42.70 -28.47
C LYS A 138 31.29 43.02 -28.07
N THR A 139 32.20 42.08 -28.28
CA THR A 139 33.64 42.33 -28.29
C THR A 139 33.95 43.29 -29.44
N ARG A 140 34.37 44.51 -29.10
CA ARG A 140 34.82 45.52 -30.05
C ARG A 140 36.30 45.25 -30.36
N PRO A 141 36.73 45.12 -31.63
CA PRO A 141 38.14 44.98 -31.95
C PRO A 141 38.84 46.33 -31.71
N ARG A 142 39.90 46.31 -30.90
CA ARG A 142 40.87 47.41 -30.79
C ARG A 142 41.67 47.39 -32.10
N ARG A 143 41.49 48.41 -32.94
CA ARG A 143 42.45 48.70 -34.02
C ARG A 143 43.64 49.42 -33.38
N GLY A 144 44.84 48.93 -33.73
CA GLY A 144 46.11 49.62 -33.47
C GLY A 144 46.34 50.78 -34.43
#